data_AF-A0A847EKC6-F1
#
_entry.id   AF-A0A847EKC6-F1
#
_cell.length_a   1.000
_cell.length_b   1.000
_cell.length_c   1.000
_cell.angle_alpha   90.00
_cell.angle_beta   90.00
_cell.angle_gamma   90.00
#
_symmetry.space_group_name_H-M   'P 1'
#
loop_
_entity.id
_entity.type
_entity.pdbx_description
1 polymer ?
#
loop_
_entity_poly.entity_id
_entity_poly.type
_entity_poly.pdbx_seq_one_letter_code
_entity_poly.pdbx_strand_id
1 'polypeptide(L)'
;VETVQVTMFGTEKNTDYFTGHKGAYADIMKAIDVMLDNGISPRIQVFPFTTTLDDINRLFAVLHDIRLEERVNNLGREFTCFYNTLAPMGEGFKLLDIALRKDDIGKLPRYLIEKTLKYLKRGTIDELGRTEADLLPELLKDDNSLNDNPEITAFSIDGNFDVYPNCGEITSWWYLGNLKRDGINPVVDNFLNRNTPGLRMNYETPVSYFARKYGNPESDTLWAKSDLVHKWIHMEGMCGMSTGFCHRIILEYTKNQQKKPLTKTFFIPILSSIVE
;
A
#
# COMPACT_ATOMS: atom_id res chain seq x y z
N VAL A 1 6.60 -22.42 5.97
CA VAL A 1 5.63 -21.31 5.91
C VAL A 1 4.34 -21.82 6.49
N GLU A 2 3.88 -21.23 7.60
CA GLU A 2 2.63 -21.66 8.26
C GLU A 2 1.43 -20.81 7.84
N THR A 3 1.66 -19.56 7.43
CA THR A 3 0.59 -18.66 7.00
C THR A 3 1.01 -17.93 5.74
N VAL A 4 0.06 -17.73 4.83
CA VAL A 4 0.24 -16.91 3.63
C VAL A 4 -0.84 -15.84 3.60
N GLN A 5 -0.44 -14.58 3.40
CA GLN A 5 -1.38 -13.49 3.20
C GLN A 5 -1.96 -13.57 1.78
N VAL A 6 -3.29 -13.51 1.69
CA VAL A 6 -4.06 -13.50 0.45
C VAL A 6 -4.83 -12.20 0.39
N THR A 7 -4.49 -11.36 -0.58
CA THR A 7 -5.15 -10.07 -0.79
C THR A 7 -6.32 -10.22 -1.76
N MET A 8 -7.49 -9.71 -1.37
CA MET A 8 -8.70 -9.70 -2.20
C MET A 8 -9.35 -8.31 -2.18
N PHE A 9 -10.05 -7.94 -3.26
CA PHE A 9 -10.71 -6.63 -3.38
C PHE A 9 -12.25 -6.74 -3.43
N GLY A 10 -12.78 -7.93 -3.15
CA GLY A 10 -14.18 -8.31 -3.30
C GLY A 10 -14.29 -9.68 -3.97
N THR A 11 -15.39 -9.93 -4.65
CA THR A 11 -15.57 -11.12 -5.48
C THR A 11 -14.82 -10.97 -6.82
N GLU A 12 -15.09 -11.85 -7.79
CA GLU A 12 -14.39 -11.93 -9.07
C GLU A 12 -14.23 -10.58 -9.78
N LYS A 13 -15.34 -9.83 -9.91
CA LYS A 13 -15.33 -8.56 -10.65
C LYS A 13 -14.28 -7.59 -10.12
N ASN A 14 -14.26 -7.36 -8.80
CA ASN A 14 -13.37 -6.35 -8.22
C ASN A 14 -11.95 -6.90 -8.03
N THR A 15 -11.81 -8.15 -7.62
CA THR A 15 -10.48 -8.76 -7.47
C THR A 15 -9.73 -8.80 -8.81
N ASP A 16 -10.39 -9.18 -9.91
CA ASP A 16 -9.77 -9.16 -11.24
C ASP A 16 -9.46 -7.74 -11.72
N TYR A 17 -10.34 -6.77 -11.43
CA TYR A 17 -10.14 -5.37 -11.80
C TYR A 17 -8.91 -4.76 -11.12
N PHE A 18 -8.84 -4.85 -9.79
CA PHE A 18 -7.77 -4.21 -9.01
C PHE A 18 -6.41 -4.92 -9.15
N THR A 19 -6.41 -6.23 -9.45
CA THR A 19 -5.18 -6.95 -9.80
C THR A 19 -4.74 -6.71 -11.24
N GLY A 20 -5.62 -6.18 -12.10
CA GLY A 20 -5.37 -6.02 -13.53
C GLY A 20 -5.29 -7.35 -14.29
N HIS A 21 -5.74 -8.45 -13.69
CA HIS A 21 -5.65 -9.80 -14.24
C HIS A 21 -7.01 -10.50 -14.22
N LYS A 22 -7.53 -10.78 -15.42
CA LYS A 22 -8.75 -11.59 -15.57
C LYS A 22 -8.46 -13.03 -15.16
N GLY A 23 -9.24 -13.57 -14.22
CA GLY A 23 -9.06 -14.89 -13.62
C GLY A 23 -8.35 -14.88 -12.27
N ALA A 24 -7.88 -13.71 -11.79
CA ALA A 24 -7.14 -13.61 -10.53
C ALA A 24 -7.93 -14.15 -9.35
N TYR A 25 -9.23 -13.85 -9.27
CA TYR A 25 -10.07 -14.38 -8.20
C TYR A 25 -10.13 -15.91 -8.22
N ALA A 26 -10.35 -16.51 -9.38
CA ALA A 26 -10.42 -17.97 -9.51
C ALA A 26 -9.09 -18.63 -9.13
N ASP A 27 -7.97 -18.04 -9.53
CA ASP A 27 -6.64 -18.50 -9.16
C ASP A 27 -6.40 -18.39 -7.65
N ILE A 28 -6.83 -17.29 -7.02
CA ILE A 28 -6.76 -17.10 -5.56
C ILE A 28 -7.59 -18.16 -4.83
N MET A 29 -8.84 -18.41 -5.26
CA MET A 29 -9.69 -19.42 -4.63
C MET A 29 -9.07 -20.82 -4.72
N LYS A 30 -8.51 -21.17 -5.89
CA LYS A 30 -7.78 -22.42 -6.07
C LYS A 30 -6.51 -22.48 -5.21
N ALA A 31 -5.79 -21.38 -5.09
CA ALA A 31 -4.59 -21.30 -4.25
C ALA A 31 -4.94 -21.50 -2.77
N ILE A 32 -6.07 -20.97 -2.29
CA ILE A 32 -6.57 -21.21 -0.93
C ILE A 32 -6.78 -22.71 -0.68
N ASP A 33 -7.40 -23.42 -1.62
CA ASP A 33 -7.58 -24.87 -1.47
C ASP A 33 -6.24 -25.62 -1.40
N VAL A 34 -5.32 -25.30 -2.31
CA VAL A 34 -3.97 -25.89 -2.31
C VAL A 34 -3.21 -25.58 -1.01
N MET A 35 -3.34 -24.37 -0.46
CA MET A 35 -2.73 -24.01 0.82
C MET A 35 -3.26 -24.90 1.94
N LEU A 36 -4.58 -25.04 2.04
CA LEU A 36 -5.24 -25.81 3.09
C LEU A 36 -4.88 -27.30 3.00
N ASP A 37 -4.85 -27.86 1.79
CA ASP A 37 -4.45 -29.27 1.56
C ASP A 37 -3.00 -29.55 1.97
N ASN A 38 -2.15 -28.52 1.98
CA ASN A 38 -0.75 -28.60 2.42
C ASN A 38 -0.54 -28.11 3.85
N GLY A 39 -1.61 -27.92 4.62
CA GLY A 39 -1.53 -27.46 6.00
C GLY A 39 -0.96 -26.04 6.12
N ILE A 40 -1.24 -25.15 5.16
CA ILE A 40 -0.87 -23.73 5.16
C ILE A 40 -2.16 -22.92 5.39
N SER A 41 -2.12 -21.98 6.35
CA SER A 41 -3.28 -21.15 6.68
C SER A 41 -3.33 -19.90 5.80
N PRO A 42 -4.42 -19.63 5.07
CA PRO A 42 -4.61 -18.35 4.41
C PRO A 42 -5.01 -17.27 5.42
N ARG A 43 -4.31 -16.14 5.39
CA ARG A 43 -4.68 -14.89 6.08
C ARG A 43 -5.32 -13.95 5.07
N ILE A 44 -6.61 -13.65 5.22
CA ILE A 44 -7.33 -12.84 4.23
C ILE A 44 -7.16 -11.35 4.52
N GLN A 45 -6.57 -10.62 3.58
CA GLN A 45 -6.48 -9.16 3.62
C GLN A 45 -7.44 -8.57 2.58
N VAL A 46 -8.23 -7.59 2.99
CA VAL A 46 -9.17 -6.89 2.11
C VAL A 46 -8.83 -5.40 2.00
N PHE A 47 -9.06 -4.81 0.83
CA PHE A 47 -8.98 -3.36 0.63
C PHE A 47 -10.35 -2.80 0.26
N PRO A 48 -11.10 -2.24 1.24
CA PRO A 48 -12.38 -1.62 0.98
C PRO A 48 -12.23 -0.25 0.34
N PHE A 49 -13.04 -0.04 -0.70
CA PHE A 49 -13.25 1.22 -1.39
C PHE A 49 -14.74 1.54 -1.36
N THR A 50 -15.10 2.81 -1.54
CA THR A 50 -16.52 3.22 -1.58
C THR A 50 -17.31 2.44 -2.64
N THR A 51 -16.65 2.03 -3.73
CA THR A 51 -17.25 1.27 -4.84
C THR A 51 -17.28 -0.25 -4.63
N THR A 52 -16.64 -0.78 -3.57
CA THR A 52 -16.52 -2.23 -3.34
C THR A 52 -17.29 -2.74 -2.12
N LEU A 53 -17.91 -1.86 -1.33
CA LEU A 53 -18.54 -2.21 -0.04
C LEU A 53 -19.57 -3.35 -0.16
N ASP A 54 -20.50 -3.27 -1.12
CA ASP A 54 -21.50 -4.32 -1.35
C ASP A 54 -20.86 -5.65 -1.77
N ASP A 55 -19.78 -5.58 -2.54
CA ASP A 55 -19.09 -6.76 -3.04
C ASP A 55 -18.23 -7.43 -1.97
N ILE A 56 -17.72 -6.65 -1.00
CA ILE A 56 -17.06 -7.18 0.19
C ILE A 56 -18.05 -7.95 1.07
N ASN A 57 -19.28 -7.47 1.20
CA ASN A 57 -20.34 -8.25 1.88
C ASN A 57 -20.58 -9.61 1.20
N ARG A 58 -20.59 -9.64 -0.14
CA ARG A 58 -20.71 -10.90 -0.90
C ARG A 58 -19.49 -11.80 -0.74
N LEU A 59 -18.29 -11.24 -0.75
CA LEU A 59 -17.06 -11.99 -0.50
C LEU A 59 -17.16 -12.75 0.83
N PHE A 60 -17.57 -12.09 1.91
CA PHE A 60 -17.67 -12.73 3.22
C PHE A 60 -18.76 -13.81 3.29
N ALA A 61 -19.85 -13.68 2.51
CA ALA A 61 -20.81 -14.78 2.34
C ALA A 61 -20.16 -16.00 1.66
N VAL A 62 -19.36 -15.78 0.61
CA VAL A 62 -18.63 -16.87 -0.06
C VAL A 62 -17.61 -17.54 0.86
N LEU A 63 -16.83 -16.75 1.62
CA LEU A 63 -15.85 -17.29 2.58
C LEU A 63 -16.52 -18.13 3.68
N HIS A 64 -17.71 -17.73 4.10
CA HIS A 64 -18.55 -18.50 5.02
C HIS A 64 -19.04 -19.80 4.37
N ASP A 65 -19.56 -19.76 3.14
CA ASP A 65 -20.14 -20.92 2.44
C ASP A 65 -19.10 -22.01 2.16
N ILE A 66 -17.87 -21.63 1.83
CA ILE A 66 -16.74 -22.59 1.69
C ILE A 66 -16.16 -23.03 3.04
N ARG A 67 -16.72 -22.53 4.16
CA ARG A 67 -16.32 -22.81 5.54
C ARG A 67 -14.84 -22.54 5.79
N LEU A 68 -14.32 -21.43 5.27
CA LEU A 68 -12.89 -21.14 5.29
C LEU A 68 -12.32 -21.10 6.72
N GLU A 69 -13.02 -20.43 7.64
CA GLU A 69 -12.60 -20.35 9.05
C GLU A 69 -12.57 -21.74 9.71
N GLU A 70 -13.58 -22.59 9.49
CA GLU A 70 -13.61 -23.96 10.01
C GLU A 70 -12.44 -24.78 9.47
N ARG A 71 -12.18 -24.68 8.16
CA ARG A 71 -11.07 -25.39 7.51
C ARG A 71 -9.72 -24.96 8.07
N VAL A 72 -9.52 -23.67 8.36
CA VAL A 72 -8.32 -23.16 9.03
C VAL A 72 -8.21 -23.65 10.47
N ASN A 73 -9.31 -23.61 11.22
CA ASN A 73 -9.34 -24.09 12.61
C ASN A 73 -9.04 -25.59 12.70
N ASN A 74 -9.45 -26.40 11.72
CA ASN A 74 -9.14 -27.83 11.63
C ASN A 74 -7.64 -28.12 11.42
N LEU A 75 -6.85 -27.13 10.96
CA LEU A 75 -5.40 -27.19 10.93
C LEU A 75 -4.76 -26.84 12.29
N GLY A 76 -5.56 -26.57 13.33
CA GLY A 76 -5.09 -26.12 14.64
C GLY A 76 -4.64 -24.66 14.67
N ARG A 77 -5.12 -23.83 13.74
CA ARG A 77 -4.70 -22.43 13.58
C ARG A 77 -5.86 -21.46 13.69
N GLU A 78 -5.59 -20.23 14.10
CA GLU A 78 -6.61 -19.18 14.12
C GLU A 78 -6.82 -18.60 12.71
N PHE A 79 -8.08 -18.56 12.25
CA PHE A 79 -8.43 -17.82 11.05
C PHE A 79 -8.33 -16.31 11.26
N THR A 80 -7.46 -15.69 10.46
CA THR A 80 -7.22 -14.25 10.48
C THR A 80 -7.73 -13.61 9.19
N CYS A 81 -8.59 -12.61 9.35
CA CYS A 81 -8.94 -11.69 8.28
C CYS A 81 -8.96 -10.25 8.78
N PHE A 82 -8.62 -9.30 7.92
CA PHE A 82 -8.61 -7.88 8.28
C PHE A 82 -8.67 -7.03 7.02
N TYR A 83 -8.94 -5.73 7.18
CA TYR A 83 -8.75 -4.78 6.11
C TYR A 83 -7.67 -3.75 6.44
N ASN A 84 -7.08 -3.19 5.39
CA ASN A 84 -6.27 -1.99 5.47
C ASN A 84 -6.96 -0.88 4.68
N THR A 85 -6.77 0.35 5.13
CA THR A 85 -7.08 1.54 4.32
C THR A 85 -6.14 1.62 3.12
N LEU A 86 -6.47 2.49 2.16
CA LEU A 86 -5.66 2.70 0.97
C LEU A 86 -4.24 3.17 1.33
N ALA A 87 -3.22 2.48 0.83
CA ALA A 87 -1.86 3.00 0.77
C ALA A 87 -1.73 3.96 -0.42
N PRO A 88 -1.50 5.27 -0.22
CA PRO A 88 -1.55 6.27 -1.28
C PRO A 88 -0.21 6.39 -2.03
N MET A 89 0.33 5.25 -2.43
CA MET A 89 1.62 5.12 -3.12
C MET A 89 1.43 4.45 -4.48
N GLY A 90 2.22 4.87 -5.48
CA GLY A 90 2.17 4.31 -6.83
C GLY A 90 0.77 4.36 -7.44
N GLU A 91 0.28 3.23 -7.93
CA GLU A 91 -1.08 3.13 -8.50
C GLU A 91 -2.19 3.38 -7.46
N GLY A 92 -1.92 3.18 -6.18
CA GLY A 92 -2.87 3.49 -5.09
C GLY A 92 -3.23 4.97 -5.04
N PHE A 93 -2.31 5.86 -5.43
CA PHE A 93 -2.57 7.30 -5.50
C PHE A 93 -3.69 7.65 -6.51
N LYS A 94 -3.91 6.82 -7.54
CA LYS A 94 -4.99 7.03 -8.52
C LYS A 94 -6.37 6.61 -7.98
N LEU A 95 -6.42 5.97 -6.82
CA LEU A 95 -7.64 5.45 -6.21
C LEU A 95 -8.18 6.34 -5.09
N LEU A 96 -7.60 7.54 -4.87
CA LEU A 96 -8.01 8.46 -3.82
C LEU A 96 -9.49 8.84 -3.90
N ASP A 97 -10.05 8.99 -5.11
CA ASP A 97 -11.45 9.36 -5.31
C ASP A 97 -12.44 8.31 -4.78
N ILE A 98 -11.99 7.07 -4.63
CA ILE A 98 -12.79 5.94 -4.14
C ILE A 98 -12.31 5.41 -2.78
N ALA A 99 -11.37 6.12 -2.13
CA ALA A 99 -10.88 5.76 -0.81
C ALA A 99 -12.01 5.75 0.23
N LEU A 100 -11.90 4.87 1.22
CA LEU A 100 -12.91 4.68 2.25
C LEU A 100 -13.15 5.98 3.04
N ARG A 101 -14.41 6.34 3.26
CA ARG A 101 -14.80 7.52 4.05
C ARG A 101 -15.36 7.13 5.41
N LYS A 102 -15.45 8.09 6.32
CA LYS A 102 -15.96 7.87 7.69
C LYS A 102 -17.29 7.13 7.73
N ASP A 103 -18.25 7.55 6.91
CA ASP A 103 -19.60 6.98 6.88
C ASP A 103 -19.67 5.60 6.20
N ASP A 104 -18.58 5.15 5.57
CA ASP A 104 -18.53 3.86 4.89
C ASP A 104 -18.18 2.69 5.82
N ILE A 105 -17.50 2.94 6.95
CA ILE A 105 -17.07 1.85 7.85
C ILE A 105 -18.28 1.03 8.33
N GLY A 106 -19.40 1.70 8.64
CA GLY A 106 -20.64 1.04 9.06
C GLY A 106 -21.29 0.14 8.01
N LYS A 107 -20.86 0.22 6.74
CA LYS A 107 -21.36 -0.60 5.62
C LYS A 107 -20.54 -1.88 5.42
N LEU A 108 -19.37 -1.97 6.07
CA LEU A 108 -18.54 -3.17 6.04
C LEU A 108 -19.18 -4.30 6.86
N PRO A 109 -18.89 -5.58 6.52
CA PRO A 109 -19.33 -6.69 7.34
C PRO A 109 -18.88 -6.53 8.79
N ARG A 110 -19.81 -6.60 9.75
CA ARG A 110 -19.49 -6.51 11.18
C ARG A 110 -18.40 -7.51 11.60
N TYR A 111 -18.45 -8.71 11.05
CA TYR A 111 -17.43 -9.74 11.26
C TYR A 111 -16.03 -9.30 10.82
N LEU A 112 -15.91 -8.62 9.67
CA LEU A 112 -14.63 -8.07 9.19
C LEU A 112 -14.13 -6.96 10.12
N ILE A 113 -15.02 -6.07 10.59
CA ILE A 113 -14.67 -5.01 11.55
C ILE A 113 -14.12 -5.62 12.84
N GLU A 114 -14.82 -6.59 13.43
CA GLU A 114 -14.42 -7.26 14.68
C GLU A 114 -13.07 -7.98 14.54
N LYS A 115 -12.85 -8.70 13.43
CA LYS A 115 -11.57 -9.35 13.14
C LYS A 115 -10.44 -8.34 12.89
N THR A 116 -10.73 -7.21 12.24
CA THR A 116 -9.75 -6.13 12.02
C THR A 116 -9.34 -5.48 13.34
N LEU A 117 -10.30 -5.18 14.23
CA LEU A 117 -10.01 -4.65 15.58
C LEU A 117 -9.12 -5.61 16.37
N LYS A 118 -9.45 -6.92 16.36
CA LYS A 118 -8.62 -7.94 17.01
C LYS A 118 -7.21 -7.99 16.44
N TYR A 119 -7.08 -8.01 15.10
CA TYR A 119 -5.80 -8.10 14.41
C TYR A 119 -4.89 -6.89 14.69
N LEU A 120 -5.46 -5.68 14.61
CA LEU A 120 -4.74 -4.43 14.85
C LEU A 120 -4.60 -4.08 16.35
N LYS A 121 -5.14 -4.92 17.24
CA LYS A 121 -5.16 -4.72 18.71
C LYS A 121 -5.78 -3.37 19.09
N ARG A 122 -6.93 -3.06 18.48
CA ARG A 122 -7.71 -1.83 18.65
C ARG A 122 -8.99 -2.09 19.44
N GLY A 123 -9.44 -1.08 20.18
CA GLY A 123 -10.61 -1.16 21.05
C GLY A 123 -11.92 -0.70 20.39
N THR A 124 -11.86 0.27 19.48
CA THR A 124 -13.07 0.88 18.89
C THR A 124 -12.96 1.08 17.39
N ILE A 125 -14.12 1.17 16.73
CA ILE A 125 -14.21 1.38 15.27
C ILE A 125 -13.55 2.68 14.81
N ASP A 126 -13.53 3.72 15.66
CA ASP A 126 -12.89 5.01 15.40
C ASP A 126 -11.35 4.88 15.31
N GLU A 127 -10.78 3.80 15.83
CA GLU A 127 -9.35 3.49 15.73
C GLU A 127 -8.99 2.77 14.42
N LEU A 128 -9.98 2.42 13.58
CA LEU A 128 -9.76 1.79 12.27
C LEU A 128 -9.50 2.80 11.13
N GLY A 129 -9.40 4.08 11.47
CA GLY A 129 -9.04 5.16 10.56
C GLY A 129 -9.52 6.49 11.11
N ARG A 130 -8.73 7.55 10.90
CA ARG A 130 -9.14 8.93 11.22
C ARG A 130 -9.30 9.72 9.94
N THR A 131 -10.23 10.66 9.91
CA THR A 131 -10.33 11.55 8.74
C THR A 131 -9.11 12.45 8.66
N GLU A 132 -8.78 12.93 7.46
CA GLU A 132 -7.72 13.94 7.31
C GLU A 132 -8.08 15.21 8.09
N ALA A 133 -9.36 15.61 8.12
CA ALA A 133 -9.85 16.69 8.99
C ALA A 133 -9.55 16.48 10.47
N ASP A 134 -9.75 15.25 10.98
CA ASP A 134 -9.48 14.90 12.38
C ASP A 134 -7.97 14.86 12.69
N LEU A 135 -7.13 14.47 11.73
CA LEU A 135 -5.68 14.37 11.89
C LEU A 135 -4.99 15.73 11.76
N LEU A 136 -5.50 16.62 10.91
CA LEU A 136 -4.81 17.86 10.50
C LEU A 136 -4.39 18.77 11.68
N PRO A 137 -5.19 18.98 12.74
CA PRO A 137 -4.77 19.84 13.87
C PRO A 137 -3.54 19.32 14.62
N GLU A 138 -3.35 18.00 14.66
CA GLU A 138 -2.17 17.35 15.24
C GLU A 138 -0.97 17.50 14.28
N LEU A 139 -1.17 17.19 12.99
CA LEU A 139 -0.12 17.20 11.97
C LEU A 139 0.43 18.60 11.70
N LEU A 140 -0.39 19.64 11.80
CA LEU A 140 0.05 21.04 11.67
C LEU A 140 1.05 21.47 12.76
N LYS A 141 1.13 20.75 13.88
CA LYS A 141 2.04 21.01 15.01
C LYS A 141 3.21 20.02 15.08
N ASP A 142 3.25 19.04 14.17
CA ASP A 142 4.26 17.99 14.17
C ASP A 142 5.51 18.45 13.41
N ASP A 143 6.47 18.99 14.14
CA ASP A 143 7.74 19.48 13.56
C ASP A 143 8.77 18.36 13.35
N ASN A 144 8.42 17.11 13.63
CA ASN A 144 9.25 15.95 13.29
C ASN A 144 9.05 15.57 11.82
N SER A 145 10.05 14.91 11.24
CA SER A 145 9.87 14.21 9.97
C SER A 145 9.08 12.93 10.16
N LEU A 146 8.49 12.41 9.07
CA LEU A 146 7.74 11.16 9.10
C LEU A 146 8.62 10.01 9.61
N ASN A 147 9.85 9.93 9.09
CA ASN A 147 10.86 8.93 9.44
C ASN A 147 10.29 7.50 9.42
N ASP A 148 9.43 7.21 8.43
CA ASP A 148 8.83 5.89 8.29
C ASP A 148 9.89 4.94 7.74
N ASN A 149 10.30 3.99 8.59
CA ASN A 149 11.31 3.00 8.27
C ASN A 149 10.70 1.60 8.42
N PRO A 150 10.84 0.75 7.40
CA PRO A 150 10.52 -0.65 7.56
C PRO A 150 11.46 -1.29 8.58
N GLU A 151 10.97 -2.30 9.28
CA GLU A 151 11.74 -3.08 10.26
C GLU A 151 13.02 -3.66 9.65
N ILE A 152 12.93 -4.07 8.38
CA ILE A 152 14.06 -4.55 7.60
C ILE A 152 14.32 -3.56 6.46
N THR A 153 15.50 -2.94 6.46
CA THR A 153 15.97 -2.15 5.33
C THR A 153 16.22 -3.05 4.12
N ALA A 154 15.53 -2.80 3.02
CA ALA A 154 15.69 -3.53 1.78
C ALA A 154 15.56 -2.59 0.57
N PHE A 155 15.93 -3.11 -0.60
CA PHE A 155 15.81 -2.38 -1.85
C PHE A 155 14.88 -3.10 -2.82
N SER A 156 13.93 -2.35 -3.37
CA SER A 156 13.10 -2.79 -4.50
C SER A 156 13.90 -2.58 -5.79
N ILE A 157 13.95 -3.60 -6.63
CA ILE A 157 14.65 -3.58 -7.92
C ILE A 157 13.63 -3.89 -9.01
N ASP A 158 13.46 -2.97 -9.97
CA ASP A 158 12.52 -3.16 -11.07
C ASP A 158 13.13 -4.01 -12.22
N GLY A 159 12.34 -4.25 -13.27
CA GLY A 159 12.80 -5.00 -14.45
C GLY A 159 13.94 -4.34 -15.24
N ASN A 160 14.20 -3.05 -15.01
CA ASN A 160 15.28 -2.29 -15.62
C ASN A 160 16.53 -2.24 -14.74
N PHE A 161 16.52 -2.89 -13.57
CA PHE A 161 17.57 -2.82 -12.55
C PHE A 161 17.65 -1.46 -11.86
N ASP A 162 16.61 -0.64 -11.95
CA ASP A 162 16.46 0.59 -11.19
C ASP A 162 16.10 0.26 -9.73
N VAL A 163 16.76 0.95 -8.80
CA VAL A 163 16.73 0.64 -7.36
C VAL A 163 16.01 1.73 -6.59
N TYR A 164 15.15 1.30 -5.66
CA TYR A 164 14.33 2.15 -4.80
C TYR A 164 14.40 1.63 -3.36
N PRO A 165 14.32 2.49 -2.34
CA PRO A 165 14.22 2.03 -0.95
C PRO A 165 12.86 1.42 -0.68
N ASN A 166 12.79 0.41 0.17
CA ASN A 166 11.51 -0.19 0.57
C ASN A 166 10.68 0.65 1.56
N CYS A 167 11.16 1.84 1.95
CA CYS A 167 10.38 2.87 2.64
C CYS A 167 9.66 3.84 1.69
N GLY A 168 9.87 3.69 0.38
CA GLY A 168 9.32 4.58 -0.65
C GLY A 168 8.68 3.82 -1.81
N GLU A 169 8.01 4.57 -2.66
CA GLU A 169 7.38 4.06 -3.88
C GLU A 169 8.37 4.01 -5.06
N ILE A 170 8.01 3.23 -6.09
CA ILE A 170 8.78 3.11 -7.33
C ILE A 170 8.51 4.34 -8.21
N THR A 171 9.09 5.49 -7.85
CA THR A 171 8.97 6.76 -8.59
C THR A 171 10.32 7.50 -8.66
N SER A 172 10.41 8.48 -9.54
CA SER A 172 11.67 9.18 -9.84
C SER A 172 12.26 9.92 -8.64
N TRP A 173 11.43 10.40 -7.70
CA TRP A 173 11.92 11.08 -6.49
C TRP A 173 12.48 10.12 -5.44
N TRP A 174 12.22 8.82 -5.54
CA TRP A 174 12.79 7.78 -4.67
C TRP A 174 13.95 7.01 -5.30
N TYR A 175 14.29 7.32 -6.55
CA TYR A 175 15.28 6.58 -7.34
C TYR A 175 16.70 6.68 -6.78
N LEU A 176 17.29 5.53 -6.40
CA LEU A 176 18.65 5.45 -5.84
C LEU A 176 19.74 5.26 -6.90
N GLY A 177 19.39 4.78 -8.10
CA GLY A 177 20.35 4.45 -9.16
C GLY A 177 20.01 3.12 -9.83
N ASN A 178 20.87 2.66 -10.73
CA ASN A 178 20.68 1.43 -11.50
C ASN A 178 21.83 0.45 -11.26
N LEU A 179 21.53 -0.79 -10.87
CA LEU A 179 22.58 -1.77 -10.53
C LEU A 179 23.48 -2.13 -11.71
N LYS A 180 22.96 -2.11 -12.95
CA LYS A 180 23.76 -2.45 -14.13
C LYS A 180 24.65 -1.30 -14.59
N ARG A 181 24.15 -0.07 -14.50
CA ARG A 181 24.86 1.12 -14.97
C ARG A 181 25.82 1.69 -13.92
N ASP A 182 25.35 1.77 -12.67
CA ASP A 182 26.04 2.50 -11.60
C ASP A 182 26.77 1.54 -10.65
N GLY A 183 26.33 0.28 -10.56
CA GLY A 183 26.78 -0.67 -9.56
C GLY A 183 26.17 -0.42 -8.17
N ILE A 184 26.54 -1.24 -7.19
CA ILE A 184 25.92 -1.20 -5.85
C ILE A 184 26.39 -0.02 -5.00
N ASN A 185 27.66 0.39 -5.11
CA ASN A 185 28.22 1.43 -4.23
C ASN A 185 27.48 2.78 -4.38
N PRO A 186 27.27 3.34 -5.59
CA PRO A 186 26.54 4.60 -5.72
C PRO A 186 25.09 4.51 -5.24
N VAL A 187 24.44 3.35 -5.42
CA VAL A 187 23.08 3.11 -4.94
C VAL A 187 23.01 3.19 -3.41
N VAL A 188 23.94 2.50 -2.73
CA VAL A 188 24.02 2.52 -1.26
C VAL A 188 24.40 3.91 -0.76
N ASP A 189 25.35 4.58 -1.41
CA ASP A 189 25.75 5.94 -1.05
C ASP A 189 24.58 6.93 -1.17
N ASN A 190 23.75 6.80 -2.21
CA ASN A 190 22.56 7.63 -2.37
C ASN A 190 21.53 7.40 -1.26
N PHE A 191 21.40 6.17 -0.78
CA PHE A 191 20.52 5.86 0.34
C PHE A 191 21.06 6.43 1.66
N LEU A 192 22.31 6.11 2.01
CA LEU A 192 22.93 6.52 3.27
C LEU A 192 23.03 8.03 3.42
N ASN A 193 23.31 8.73 2.32
CA ASN A 193 23.44 10.19 2.31
C ASN A 193 22.14 10.92 1.94
N ARG A 194 21.02 10.20 1.79
CA ARG A 194 19.69 10.77 1.49
C ARG A 194 19.70 11.67 0.24
N ASN A 195 20.40 11.22 -0.80
CA ASN A 195 20.60 12.05 -2.00
C ASN A 195 19.35 12.20 -2.86
N THR A 196 18.29 11.43 -2.59
CA THR A 196 17.04 11.50 -3.34
C THR A 196 16.04 12.46 -2.68
N PRO A 197 15.19 13.16 -3.46
CA PRO A 197 14.15 14.00 -2.89
C PRO A 197 13.22 13.27 -1.92
N GLY A 198 12.81 12.03 -2.24
CA GLY A 198 11.93 11.22 -1.39
C GLY A 198 12.55 10.88 -0.04
N LEU A 199 13.85 10.55 0.01
CA LEU A 199 14.54 10.33 1.28
C LEU A 199 14.58 11.61 2.12
N ARG A 200 14.87 12.78 1.52
CA ARG A 200 14.83 14.04 2.28
C ARG A 200 13.43 14.40 2.77
N MET A 201 12.40 14.14 1.95
CA MET A 201 11.00 14.32 2.37
C MET A 201 10.65 13.43 3.57
N ASN A 202 11.07 12.17 3.55
CA ASN A 202 10.81 11.22 4.64
C ASN A 202 11.59 11.55 5.92
N TYR A 203 12.89 11.87 5.81
CA TYR A 203 13.77 11.97 6.98
C TYR A 203 14.00 13.39 7.51
N GLU A 204 13.81 14.42 6.69
CA GLU A 204 14.27 15.78 7.01
C GLU A 204 13.16 16.82 6.95
N THR A 205 12.11 16.57 6.18
CA THR A 205 11.00 17.53 6.04
C THR A 205 9.99 17.33 7.16
N PRO A 206 9.66 18.38 7.94
CA PRO A 206 8.64 18.28 8.98
C PRO A 206 7.27 17.89 8.44
N VAL A 207 6.53 17.05 9.16
CA VAL A 207 5.13 16.73 8.83
C VAL A 207 4.28 17.98 8.75
N SER A 208 4.54 18.97 9.61
CA SER A 208 3.84 20.26 9.62
C SER A 208 4.01 21.04 8.31
N TYR A 209 5.11 20.86 7.58
CA TYR A 209 5.29 21.44 6.25
C TYR A 209 4.26 20.88 5.25
N PHE A 210 4.16 19.55 5.19
CA PHE A 210 3.20 18.88 4.31
C PHE A 210 1.76 19.20 4.67
N ALA A 211 1.44 19.20 5.97
CA ALA A 211 0.11 19.54 6.48
C ALA A 211 -0.32 20.95 6.06
N ARG A 212 0.56 21.95 6.14
CA ARG A 212 0.28 23.33 5.71
C ARG A 212 0.07 23.45 4.21
N LYS A 213 0.83 22.69 3.42
CA LYS A 213 0.84 22.79 1.95
C LYS A 213 -0.29 22.01 1.29
N TYR A 214 -0.63 20.84 1.84
CA TYR A 214 -1.50 19.86 1.21
C TYR A 214 -2.69 19.41 2.04
N GLY A 215 -2.76 19.80 3.32
CA GLY A 215 -3.84 19.39 4.21
C GLY A 215 -5.20 19.89 3.76
N ASN A 216 -6.20 19.01 3.77
CA ASN A 216 -7.58 19.33 3.47
C ASN A 216 -8.47 19.23 4.72
N PRO A 217 -8.90 20.34 5.33
CA PRO A 217 -9.74 20.33 6.54
C PRO A 217 -11.17 19.84 6.30
N GLU A 218 -11.61 19.71 5.04
CA GLU A 218 -12.95 19.25 4.67
C GLU A 218 -12.99 17.77 4.24
N SER A 219 -11.85 17.08 4.32
CA SER A 219 -11.72 15.70 3.86
C SER A 219 -12.29 14.70 4.86
N ASP A 220 -13.24 13.89 4.41
CA ASP A 220 -13.89 12.79 5.14
C ASP A 220 -13.25 11.42 4.89
N THR A 221 -12.16 11.38 4.10
CA THR A 221 -11.42 10.17 3.76
C THR A 221 -10.64 9.66 4.97
N LEU A 222 -10.69 8.34 5.21
CA LEU A 222 -10.05 7.69 6.33
C LEU A 222 -8.59 7.33 6.02
N TRP A 223 -7.74 7.57 7.01
CA TRP A 223 -6.30 7.38 6.92
C TRP A 223 -5.73 6.73 8.18
N ALA A 224 -4.69 5.91 7.98
CA ALA A 224 -3.61 5.85 8.96
C ALA A 224 -2.77 7.12 8.86
N LYS A 225 -2.24 7.61 10.00
CA LYS A 225 -1.45 8.85 10.05
C LYS A 225 -0.29 8.85 9.04
N SER A 226 0.49 7.77 8.98
CA SER A 226 1.63 7.63 8.07
C SER A 226 1.21 7.66 6.60
N ASP A 227 0.12 6.97 6.25
CA ASP A 227 -0.42 6.95 4.88
C ASP A 227 -0.80 8.36 4.42
N LEU A 228 -1.48 9.15 5.26
CA LEU A 228 -1.80 10.53 4.92
C LEU A 228 -0.56 11.39 4.63
N VAL A 229 0.52 11.19 5.39
CA VAL A 229 1.77 11.91 5.13
C VAL A 229 2.44 11.40 3.83
N HIS A 230 2.42 10.10 3.56
CA HIS A 230 2.91 9.53 2.29
C HIS A 230 2.16 10.06 1.08
N LYS A 231 0.83 10.26 1.17
CA LYS A 231 0.03 10.95 0.14
C LYS A 231 0.61 12.35 -0.15
N TRP A 232 0.94 13.10 0.90
CA TRP A 232 1.52 14.44 0.75
C TRP A 232 2.94 14.41 0.18
N ILE A 233 3.78 13.44 0.57
CA ILE A 233 5.10 13.21 -0.02
C ILE A 233 5.00 12.90 -1.52
N HIS A 234 4.03 12.07 -1.92
CA HIS A 234 3.75 11.79 -3.34
C HIS A 234 3.41 13.08 -4.09
N MET A 235 2.51 13.91 -3.55
CA MET A 235 2.15 15.20 -4.15
C MET A 235 3.32 16.18 -4.25
N GLU A 236 4.21 16.20 -3.25
CA GLU A 236 5.45 16.98 -3.30
C GLU A 236 6.38 16.49 -4.41
N GLY A 237 6.60 15.19 -4.50
CA GLY A 237 7.36 14.56 -5.57
C GLY A 237 6.84 14.94 -6.96
N MET A 238 5.53 14.89 -7.16
CA MET A 238 4.87 15.33 -8.40
C MET A 238 5.08 16.82 -8.69
N CYS A 239 4.98 17.70 -7.70
CA CYS A 239 5.20 19.14 -7.85
C CYS A 239 6.66 19.51 -8.16
N GLY A 240 7.62 18.81 -7.55
CA GLY A 240 9.05 19.03 -7.81
C GLY A 240 9.43 18.72 -9.27
N MET A 241 8.74 17.76 -9.90
CA MET A 241 8.92 17.46 -11.32
C MET A 241 8.35 18.55 -12.25
N SER A 242 7.27 19.23 -11.86
CA SER A 242 6.61 20.23 -12.71
C SER A 242 7.27 21.62 -12.66
N THR A 243 8.03 21.94 -11.60
CA THR A 243 8.50 23.31 -11.32
C THR A 243 9.98 23.60 -11.52
N GLY A 244 10.86 22.61 -11.80
CA GLY A 244 12.26 22.95 -12.12
C GLY A 244 13.35 21.91 -11.86
N PHE A 245 13.05 20.73 -11.30
CA PHE A 245 14.05 19.64 -11.24
C PHE A 245 14.25 18.93 -12.61
N CYS A 246 13.53 19.40 -13.62
CA CYS A 246 13.29 18.76 -14.91
C CYS A 246 14.44 18.89 -15.93
N HIS A 247 15.43 19.77 -15.75
CA HIS A 247 16.42 19.97 -16.83
C HIS A 247 17.63 19.02 -16.84
N ARG A 248 17.93 18.28 -15.77
CA ARG A 248 19.16 17.43 -15.75
C ARG A 248 18.90 15.93 -15.85
N ILE A 249 17.83 15.41 -15.26
CA ILE A 249 17.54 13.96 -15.26
C ILE A 249 16.71 13.55 -16.49
N ILE A 250 15.77 14.40 -16.94
CA ILE A 250 14.90 14.07 -18.08
C ILE A 250 15.65 14.11 -19.41
N LEU A 251 16.66 14.97 -19.58
CA LEU A 251 17.46 15.04 -20.81
C LEU A 251 18.32 13.79 -21.06
N GLU A 252 18.72 13.06 -20.01
CA GLU A 252 19.41 11.76 -20.18
C GLU A 252 18.40 10.61 -20.40
N TYR A 253 17.24 10.65 -19.75
CA TYR A 253 16.23 9.58 -19.84
C TYR A 253 15.48 9.58 -21.19
N THR A 254 15.17 10.75 -21.76
CA THR A 254 14.43 10.83 -23.04
C THR A 254 15.25 10.44 -24.27
N LYS A 255 16.59 10.55 -24.22
CA LYS A 255 17.44 10.09 -25.33
C LYS A 255 17.42 8.56 -25.52
N ASN A 256 17.11 7.80 -24.46
CA ASN A 256 17.14 6.33 -24.49
C ASN A 256 15.76 5.66 -24.67
N GLN A 257 14.65 6.40 -24.59
CA GLN A 257 13.29 5.85 -24.60
C GLN A 257 12.57 5.92 -25.96
N GLN A 258 13.20 6.42 -27.04
CA GLN A 258 12.53 6.54 -28.35
C GLN A 258 12.21 5.21 -29.07
N LYS A 259 12.43 4.04 -28.46
CA LYS A 259 12.02 2.75 -29.02
C LYS A 259 11.63 1.75 -27.93
N LYS A 260 10.35 1.73 -27.50
CA LYS A 260 9.54 0.51 -27.23
C LYS A 260 8.20 0.83 -26.54
N PRO A 261 7.18 -0.05 -26.70
CA PRO A 261 5.84 0.18 -26.16
C PRO A 261 5.79 0.00 -24.63
N LEU A 262 4.90 0.76 -23.98
CA LEU A 262 4.60 0.72 -22.54
C LEU A 262 4.25 -0.70 -22.06
N THR A 263 5.19 -1.35 -21.38
CA THR A 263 4.89 -2.46 -20.47
C THR A 263 4.31 -1.90 -19.18
N LYS A 264 3.04 -2.21 -18.92
CA LYS A 264 2.39 -1.95 -17.63
C LYS A 264 3.05 -2.83 -16.56
N THR A 265 3.85 -2.22 -15.69
CA THR A 265 4.38 -2.88 -14.49
C THR A 265 3.30 -2.78 -13.41
N PHE A 266 2.58 -3.88 -13.17
CA PHE A 266 1.65 -3.98 -12.05
C PHE A 266 2.37 -4.63 -10.87
N PHE A 267 2.25 -4.01 -9.71
CA PHE A 267 2.72 -4.56 -8.45
C PHE A 267 1.72 -5.62 -7.99
N ILE A 268 2.09 -6.90 -8.14
CA ILE A 268 1.47 -8.00 -7.39
C ILE A 268 2.21 -8.01 -6.04
N PRO A 269 1.55 -7.80 -4.89
CA PRO A 269 2.20 -8.03 -3.61
C PRO A 269 2.40 -9.54 -3.47
N ILE A 270 3.55 -10.05 -3.93
CA ILE A 270 3.99 -11.42 -3.70
C ILE A 270 4.83 -11.43 -2.42
N LEU A 271 4.30 -12.15 -1.42
CA LEU A 271 5.01 -12.77 -0.29
C LEU A 271 5.97 -11.86 0.51
N SER A 272 5.44 -11.15 1.51
CA SER A 272 6.20 -10.93 2.73
C SER A 272 5.90 -12.07 3.70
N SER A 273 6.81 -13.04 3.79
CA SER A 273 6.89 -13.90 4.97
C SER A 273 7.33 -13.02 6.15
N ILE A 274 6.40 -12.72 7.06
CA ILE A 274 6.81 -12.33 8.42
C ILE A 274 6.89 -13.65 9.20
N VAL A 275 8.13 -13.94 9.59
CA VAL A 275 8.49 -14.99 10.53
C VAL A 275 8.30 -14.42 11.93
N GLU A 276 7.65 -15.24 12.76
CA GLU A 276 7.30 -15.07 14.20
C GLU A 276 6.08 -14.20 14.54
#